data_AF-A0A9E4V209-F1
#
_entry.id   AF-A0A9E4V209-F1
#
_cell.length_a   1.000
_cell.length_b   1.000
_cell.length_c   1.000
_cell.angle_alpha   90.00
_cell.angle_beta   90.00
_cell.angle_gamma   90.00
#
_symmetry.space_group_name_H-M   'P 1'
#
loop_
_entity.id
_entity.type
_entity.pdbx_description
1 polymer ?
#
loop_
_entity_poly.entity_id
_entity_poly.type
_entity_poly.pdbx_seq_one_letter_code
_entity_poly.pdbx_strand_id
1 'polypeptide(L)'
;TFIDSIKFTLSSAAQAADAVDLSKTGVVVTYLDADQAINCKDKDYTFDNDLTTTECRWKAVWIIGNGELLDPGEQTDMTVTLTNLTPLLPKNKEFTIQVKPNKGAVVIVNRTTPGELKKIMSLN
;
A
#
# COMPACT_ATOMS: atom_id res chain seq x y z
N THR A 1 -10.83 7.96 -16.08
CA THR A 1 -10.42 8.29 -14.69
C THR A 1 -10.10 7.01 -13.99
N PHE A 2 -8.99 7.00 -13.25
CA PHE A 2 -8.44 5.82 -12.58
C PHE A 2 -7.93 6.25 -11.20
N ILE A 3 -7.57 5.29 -10.36
CA ILE A 3 -6.94 5.56 -9.07
C ILE A 3 -5.42 5.65 -9.25
N ASP A 4 -4.85 6.82 -8.93
CA ASP A 4 -3.40 7.04 -8.99
C ASP A 4 -2.67 6.54 -7.73
N SER A 5 -3.34 6.63 -6.58
CA SER A 5 -2.75 6.22 -5.31
C SER A 5 -3.81 5.87 -4.27
N ILE A 6 -3.42 5.02 -3.33
CA ILE A 6 -4.19 4.66 -2.14
C ILE A 6 -3.37 5.07 -0.93
N LYS A 7 -4.01 5.70 0.05
CA LYS A 7 -3.40 6.08 1.32
C LYS A 7 -4.20 5.47 2.47
N PHE A 8 -3.51 4.85 3.42
CA PHE A 8 -4.11 4.33 4.65
C PHE A 8 -3.11 4.39 5.80
N THR A 9 -3.63 4.46 7.02
CA THR A 9 -2.81 4.49 8.23
C THR A 9 -2.56 3.08 8.73
N LEU A 10 -1.30 2.79 9.03
CA LEU A 10 -0.85 1.61 9.75
C LEU A 10 -0.55 1.99 11.19
N SER A 11 -1.02 1.17 12.12
CA SER A 11 -0.67 1.24 13.53
C SER A 11 -0.33 -0.16 14.03
N SER A 12 0.66 -0.25 14.91
CA SER A 12 0.88 -1.48 15.64
C SER A 12 -0.15 -1.58 16.77
N ALA A 13 -0.74 -2.75 16.95
CA ALA A 13 -1.65 -2.97 18.07
C ALA A 13 -0.87 -2.77 19.38
N ALA A 14 -1.44 -2.04 20.33
CA ALA A 14 -0.78 -1.73 21.61
C ALA A 14 -0.36 -2.99 22.42
N GLN A 15 -0.91 -4.16 22.10
CA GLN A 15 -0.59 -5.45 22.73
C GLN A 15 0.29 -6.35 21.85
N ALA A 16 0.72 -5.90 20.67
CA ALA A 16 1.66 -6.65 19.85
C ALA A 16 3.02 -6.70 20.57
N ALA A 17 3.55 -7.91 20.75
CA ALA A 17 4.84 -8.10 21.42
C ALA A 17 6.03 -7.70 20.52
N ASP A 18 5.83 -7.69 19.19
CA ASP A 18 6.87 -7.45 18.21
C ASP A 18 6.54 -6.22 17.35
N ALA A 19 7.57 -5.41 17.08
CA ALA A 19 7.51 -4.32 16.13
C ALA A 19 7.29 -4.82 14.70
N VAL A 20 6.60 -4.04 13.88
CA VAL A 20 6.42 -4.33 12.45
C VAL A 20 7.55 -3.68 11.67
N ASP A 21 8.39 -4.48 11.02
CA ASP A 21 9.50 -4.01 10.19
C ASP A 21 8.99 -3.51 8.83
N LEU A 22 9.05 -2.20 8.63
CA LEU A 22 8.68 -1.47 7.41
C LEU A 22 9.91 -1.06 6.58
N SER A 23 11.08 -1.66 6.84
CA SER A 23 12.24 -1.51 5.97
C SER A 23 12.02 -2.18 4.61
N LYS A 24 12.82 -1.82 3.61
CA LYS A 24 12.74 -2.40 2.25
C LYS A 24 12.91 -3.92 2.22
N THR A 25 13.68 -4.45 3.16
CA THR A 25 13.92 -5.90 3.31
C THR A 25 12.97 -6.54 4.32
N GLY A 26 12.30 -5.73 5.13
CA GLY A 26 11.42 -6.13 6.21
C GLY A 26 9.97 -6.32 5.79
N VAL A 27 9.52 -5.66 4.73
CA VAL A 27 8.13 -5.72 4.28
C VAL A 27 7.99 -5.99 2.79
N VAL A 28 6.99 -6.81 2.45
CA VAL A 28 6.48 -6.93 1.09
C VAL A 28 5.10 -6.30 1.05
N VAL A 29 4.92 -5.30 0.18
CA VAL A 29 3.61 -4.71 -0.11
C VAL A 29 3.13 -5.24 -1.45
N THR A 30 1.95 -5.85 -1.47
CA THR A 30 1.37 -6.46 -2.67
C THR A 30 0.06 -5.76 -3.02
N TYR A 31 -0.09 -5.38 -4.29
CA TYR A 31 -1.36 -4.99 -4.89
C TYR A 31 -1.98 -6.18 -5.61
N LEU A 32 -3.29 -6.37 -5.44
CA LEU A 32 -4.05 -7.43 -6.08
C LEU A 32 -5.41 -6.89 -6.56
N ASP A 33 -5.81 -7.23 -7.77
CA ASP A 33 -7.18 -7.14 -8.26
C ASP A 33 -7.51 -8.39 -9.10
N ALA A 34 -8.65 -8.41 -9.80
CA ALA A 34 -9.04 -9.55 -10.63
C ALA A 34 -8.13 -9.82 -11.84
N ASP A 35 -7.35 -8.83 -12.29
CA ASP A 35 -6.52 -8.88 -13.50
C ASP A 35 -5.03 -9.01 -13.19
N GLN A 36 -4.56 -8.58 -12.02
CA GLN A 36 -3.13 -8.54 -11.69
C GLN A 36 -2.83 -8.72 -10.19
N ALA A 37 -1.64 -9.28 -9.93
CA ALA A 37 -1.06 -9.41 -8.59
C ALA A 37 0.41 -9.02 -8.65
N ILE A 38 0.80 -7.92 -8.02
CA ILE A 38 2.15 -7.37 -8.12
C ILE A 38 2.71 -6.93 -6.77
N ASN A 39 4.02 -7.16 -6.58
CA ASN A 39 4.73 -6.65 -5.41
C ASN A 39 5.21 -5.23 -5.70
N CYS A 40 4.70 -4.28 -4.92
CA CYS A 40 5.08 -2.88 -5.03
C CYS A 40 6.52 -2.68 -4.57
N LYS A 41 7.24 -1.87 -5.35
CA LYS A 41 8.62 -1.50 -5.04
C LYS A 41 8.64 -0.40 -3.97
N ASP A 42 9.74 -0.30 -3.24
CA ASP A 42 9.90 0.73 -2.22
C ASP A 42 10.00 2.14 -2.84
N LYS A 43 9.92 3.16 -1.97
CA LYS A 43 9.89 4.58 -2.34
C LYS A 43 11.04 5.04 -3.25
N ASP A 44 12.22 4.40 -3.18
CA ASP A 44 13.40 4.80 -3.94
C ASP A 44 13.47 4.14 -5.32
N TYR A 45 12.55 3.22 -5.62
CA TYR A 45 12.40 2.70 -6.97
C TYR A 45 11.98 3.82 -7.93
N THR A 46 12.46 3.78 -9.17
CA THR A 46 12.01 4.68 -10.24
C THR A 46 11.31 3.84 -11.29
N PHE A 47 10.10 4.22 -11.68
CA PHE A 47 9.38 3.55 -12.76
C PHE A 47 10.18 3.64 -14.06
N ASP A 48 10.26 2.55 -14.80
CA ASP A 48 11.09 2.46 -16.01
C ASP A 48 10.46 3.13 -17.25
N ASN A 49 9.27 3.72 -17.08
CA ASN A 49 8.43 4.34 -18.12
C ASN A 49 7.97 3.36 -19.23
N ASP A 50 8.13 2.06 -19.03
CA ASP A 50 7.55 1.05 -19.90
C ASP A 50 6.07 0.82 -19.54
N LEU A 51 5.17 1.29 -20.40
CA LEU A 51 3.73 1.15 -20.21
C LEU A 51 3.22 -0.30 -20.35
N THR A 52 4.09 -1.23 -20.79
CA THR A 52 3.74 -2.65 -20.90
C THR A 52 4.07 -3.46 -19.64
N THR A 53 4.88 -2.90 -18.74
CA THR A 53 5.24 -3.51 -17.47
C THR A 53 4.36 -2.92 -16.37
N THR A 54 3.64 -3.79 -15.65
CA THR A 54 2.81 -3.35 -14.52
C THR A 54 3.69 -3.10 -13.30
N GLU A 55 3.58 -1.89 -12.73
CA GLU A 55 4.39 -1.45 -11.61
C GLU A 55 3.55 -0.72 -10.56
N CYS A 56 3.91 -0.91 -9.29
CA CYS A 56 3.43 -0.08 -8.19
C CYS A 56 4.57 0.25 -7.23
N ARG A 57 4.38 1.32 -6.46
CA ARG A 57 5.37 1.77 -5.47
C ARG A 57 4.70 2.04 -4.14
N TRP A 58 5.39 1.82 -3.03
CA TRP A 58 4.90 2.19 -1.72
C TRP A 58 5.88 3.11 -0.97
N LYS A 59 5.36 3.90 -0.05
CA LYS A 59 6.14 4.67 0.93
C LYS A 59 5.38 4.76 2.25
N ALA A 60 6.11 4.89 3.34
CA ALA A 60 5.57 5.15 4.67
C ALA A 60 6.00 6.54 5.15
N VAL A 61 5.09 7.25 5.82
CA VAL A 61 5.35 8.57 6.41
C VAL A 61 4.87 8.56 7.85
N TRP A 62 5.80 8.74 8.78
CA TRP A 62 5.53 8.71 10.22
C TRP A 62 4.55 9.81 10.65
N ILE A 63 3.53 9.41 11.40
CA ILE A 63 2.59 10.31 12.10
C ILE A 63 3.03 10.43 13.56
N ILE A 64 3.28 9.28 14.19
CA ILE A 64 3.77 9.14 15.56
C ILE A 64 4.88 8.10 15.52
N GLY A 65 6.07 8.45 15.99
CA GLY A 65 7.25 7.57 15.90
C GLY A 65 8.22 7.98 14.79
N ASN A 66 9.22 7.13 14.55
CA ASN A 66 10.21 7.31 13.49
C ASN A 66 10.99 6.01 13.23
N GLY A 67 11.77 5.97 12.14
CA GLY A 67 12.64 4.85 11.81
C GLY A 67 11.99 3.85 10.85
N GLU A 68 12.31 2.57 11.03
CA GLU A 68 11.83 1.48 10.16
C GLU A 68 10.97 0.45 10.91
N LEU A 69 10.94 0.49 12.23
CA LEU A 69 10.19 -0.43 13.07
C LEU A 69 8.98 0.30 13.63
N LEU A 70 7.77 -0.18 13.34
CA LEU A 70 6.52 0.34 13.88
C LEU A 70 6.22 -0.33 15.22
N ASP A 71 6.55 0.37 16.29
CA ASP A 71 6.37 -0.08 17.67
C ASP A 71 4.91 0.10 18.15
N PRO A 72 4.49 -0.62 19.21
CA PRO A 72 3.17 -0.45 19.81
C PRO A 72 2.87 1.01 20.17
N GLY A 73 1.76 1.55 19.67
CA GLY A 73 1.34 2.94 19.88
C GLY A 73 1.87 3.93 18.84
N GLU A 74 2.79 3.52 17.97
CA GLU A 74 3.23 4.32 16.84
C GLU A 74 2.29 4.19 15.63
N GLN A 75 2.38 5.17 14.72
CA GLN A 75 1.52 5.26 13.54
C GLN A 75 2.28 5.81 12.33
N THR A 76 1.99 5.24 11.17
CA THR A 76 2.54 5.70 9.90
C THR A 76 1.47 5.67 8.80
N ASP A 77 1.49 6.66 7.93
CA ASP A 77 0.68 6.68 6.73
C ASP A 77 1.41 5.97 5.60
N MET A 78 0.84 4.86 5.13
CA MET A 78 1.31 4.19 3.92
C MET A 78 0.60 4.76 2.70
N THR A 79 1.37 5.09 1.66
CA THR A 79 0.87 5.45 0.34
C THR A 79 1.35 4.42 -0.67
N VAL A 80 0.42 3.84 -1.43
CA VAL A 80 0.70 2.97 -2.57
C VAL A 80 0.33 3.70 -3.86
N THR A 81 1.31 3.95 -4.73
CA THR A 81 1.17 4.56 -6.06
C THR A 81 0.90 3.47 -7.10
N LEU A 82 -0.15 3.66 -7.89
CA LEU A 82 -0.75 2.71 -8.83
C LEU A 82 -0.85 3.25 -10.27
N THR A 83 -0.17 4.36 -10.58
CA THR A 83 -0.26 5.03 -11.89
C THR A 83 0.28 4.21 -13.06
N ASN A 84 1.06 3.16 -12.79
CA ASN A 84 1.69 2.28 -13.80
C ASN A 84 1.14 0.85 -13.76
N LEU A 85 -0.09 0.67 -13.27
CA LEU A 85 -0.77 -0.61 -13.40
C LEU A 85 -1.23 -0.84 -14.85
N THR A 86 -1.12 -2.07 -15.32
CA THR A 86 -1.64 -2.48 -16.64
C THR A 86 -2.48 -3.75 -16.46
N PRO A 87 -3.83 -3.66 -16.40
CA PRO A 87 -4.65 -2.44 -16.58
C PRO A 87 -4.67 -1.50 -15.36
N LEU A 88 -4.94 -0.22 -15.59
CA LEU A 88 -5.16 0.76 -14.51
C LEU A 88 -6.40 0.42 -13.69
N LEU A 89 -6.39 0.74 -12.39
CA LEU A 89 -7.51 0.51 -11.47
C LEU A 89 -8.68 1.47 -11.78
N PRO A 90 -9.80 0.98 -12.37
CA PRO A 90 -10.95 1.80 -12.73
C PRO A 90 -11.95 1.89 -11.58
N LYS A 91 -13.11 2.51 -11.84
CA LYS A 91 -14.30 2.48 -10.97
C LYS A 91 -14.91 1.07 -10.86
N ASN A 92 -15.70 0.84 -9.81
CA ASN A 92 -16.44 -0.42 -9.56
C ASN A 92 -15.57 -1.68 -9.60
N LYS A 93 -14.33 -1.60 -9.12
CA LYS A 93 -13.40 -2.73 -9.10
C LYS A 93 -12.91 -3.00 -7.69
N GLU A 94 -13.01 -4.26 -7.28
CA GLU A 94 -12.44 -4.74 -6.03
C GLU A 94 -10.91 -4.83 -6.17
N PHE A 95 -10.21 -4.43 -5.13
CA PHE A 95 -8.77 -4.53 -5.03
C PHE A 95 -8.36 -4.78 -3.57
N THR A 96 -7.19 -5.37 -3.40
CA THR A 96 -6.57 -5.60 -2.10
C THR A 96 -5.15 -5.06 -2.09
N ILE A 97 -4.78 -4.37 -1.00
CA ILE A 97 -3.39 -4.13 -0.60
C ILE A 97 -3.07 -5.07 0.56
N GLN A 98 -2.01 -5.87 0.43
CA GLN A 98 -1.46 -6.66 1.51
C GLN A 98 -0.12 -6.08 1.93
N VAL A 99 0.07 -5.87 3.23
CA VAL A 99 1.35 -5.46 3.83
C VAL A 99 1.81 -6.63 4.69
N LYS A 100 2.81 -7.36 4.18
CA LYS A 100 3.36 -8.56 4.81
C LYS A 100 4.76 -8.26 5.35
N PRO A 101 4.89 -7.99 6.66
CA PRO A 101 6.20 -7.88 7.28
C PRO A 101 6.84 -9.27 7.47
N ASN A 102 8.16 -9.30 7.67
CA ASN A 102 8.94 -10.51 7.99
C ASN A 102 8.60 -11.06 9.39
N LYS A 103 8.09 -10.21 10.27
CA LYS A 103 7.64 -10.49 11.63
C LYS A 103 6.37 -9.69 11.93
N GLY A 104 5.44 -10.29 12.67
CA GLY A 104 4.16 -9.69 12.99
C GLY A 104 3.03 -10.07 12.03
N ALA A 105 1.89 -9.42 12.19
CA ALA A 105 0.67 -9.74 11.45
C ALA A 105 0.68 -9.11 10.05
N VAL A 106 0.05 -9.79 9.10
CA VAL A 106 -0.23 -9.24 7.77
C VAL A 106 -1.40 -8.27 7.87
N VAL A 107 -1.23 -7.07 7.33
CA VAL A 107 -2.32 -6.10 7.19
C VAL A 107 -2.94 -6.26 5.82
N ILE A 108 -4.27 -6.36 5.77
CA ILE A 108 -5.04 -6.54 4.53
C ILE A 108 -6.04 -5.40 4.41
N VAL A 109 -5.92 -4.61 3.34
CA VAL A 109 -6.87 -3.56 2.97
C VAL A 109 -7.61 -4.02 1.72
N ASN A 110 -8.80 -4.59 1.88
CA ASN A 110 -9.67 -4.96 0.77
C ASN A 110 -10.78 -3.91 0.59
N ARG A 111 -10.93 -3.34 -0.61
CA ARG A 111 -11.93 -2.30 -0.92
C ARG A 111 -12.40 -2.40 -2.36
N THR A 112 -13.54 -1.78 -2.65
CA THR A 112 -14.08 -1.61 -4.00
C THR A 112 -14.08 -0.14 -4.38
N THR A 113 -13.52 0.21 -5.54
CA THR A 113 -13.60 1.58 -6.04
C THR A 113 -15.05 1.97 -6.35
N PRO A 114 -15.48 3.21 -6.07
CA PRO A 114 -16.87 3.63 -6.25
C PRO A 114 -17.21 3.79 -7.74
N GLY A 115 -18.51 3.88 -8.05
CA GLY A 115 -19.02 4.06 -9.42
C GLY A 115 -18.72 5.43 -10.05
N GLU A 116 -18.29 6.40 -9.25
CA GLU A 116 -17.83 7.71 -9.69
C GLU A 116 -16.51 8.05 -8.98
N LEU A 117 -15.47 8.36 -9.76
CA LEU A 117 -14.17 8.74 -9.24
C LEU A 117 -14.02 10.27 -9.17
N LYS A 118 -13.77 10.77 -7.96
CA LYS A 118 -13.41 12.16 -7.64
C LYS A 118 -11.91 12.28 -7.38
N LYS A 119 -11.40 13.50 -7.35
CA LYS A 119 -9.96 13.79 -7.13
C LYS A 119 -9.42 13.23 -5.80
N ILE A 120 -10.21 13.29 -4.73
CA ILE A 120 -9.91 12.70 -3.42
C ILE A 120 -11.20 12.04 -2.92
N MET A 121 -11.08 10.85 -2.33
CA MET A 121 -12.20 10.13 -1.73
C MET A 121 -11.70 9.29 -0.57
N SER A 122 -12.57 9.11 0.43
CA SER A 122 -12.38 8.12 1.48
C SER A 122 -13.11 6.84 1.11
N LEU A 123 -12.45 5.70 1.26
CA LEU A 123 -13.04 4.37 1.11
C LEU A 123 -13.14 3.77 2.52
N ASN A 124 -14.37 3.56 2.99
CA ASN A 124 -14.63 2.97 4.31
C ASN A 124 -14.33 1.48 4.31
#